data_AF-A0A223AR01-F1
#
_entry.id   AF-A0A223AR01-F1
#
_cell.length_a   1.000
_cell.length_b   1.000
_cell.length_c   1.000
_cell.angle_alpha   90.00
_cell.angle_beta   90.00
_cell.angle_gamma   90.00
#
_symmetry.space_group_name_H-M   'P 1'
#
loop_
_entity.id
_entity.type
_entity.pdbx_description
1 polymer ?
#
loop_
_entity_poly.entity_id
_entity_poly.type
_entity_poly.pdbx_seq_one_letter_code
_entity_poly.pdbx_strand_id
1 'polypeptide(L)'
;MKREEIEKVLKEAGVSDEKLKDTVENILAENGKDIKAAQDKTAQDKQKELDIADQTIKGLKEKVDKFDGVDVDKLRNDAKEWQDKYDADIAAEKKKTSDLQKEYALKDALRGQGALDPDYVMYKHGGIDKFAFDSQGNPIGLSDILKPMMEASPALFKKDDGDDGVTGGAGGFSSGGNHGGGAEPDLDKLSDEEYYKRLEEKERK
;
A
#
# COMPACT_ATOMS: atom_id res chain seq x y z
N MET A 1 -1.92 71.56 -7.52
CA MET A 1 -1.88 73.00 -7.89
C MET A 1 -0.94 73.71 -6.94
N LYS A 2 -0.06 74.57 -7.47
CA LYS A 2 0.82 75.43 -6.69
C LYS A 2 0.01 76.61 -6.12
N ARG A 3 0.50 77.21 -5.04
CA ARG A 3 -0.13 78.37 -4.37
C ARG A 3 -0.51 79.48 -5.37
N GLU A 4 0.39 79.79 -6.29
CA GLU A 4 0.21 80.81 -7.34
C GLU A 4 -0.97 80.49 -8.29
N GLU A 5 -1.20 79.21 -8.59
CA GLU A 5 -2.31 78.76 -9.43
C GLU A 5 -3.64 78.89 -8.67
N ILE A 6 -3.65 78.59 -7.36
CA ILE A 6 -4.83 78.75 -6.49
C ILE A 6 -5.17 80.24 -6.33
N GLU A 7 -4.18 81.08 -6.07
CA GLU A 7 -4.35 82.54 -5.97
C GLU A 7 -4.93 83.13 -7.26
N LYS A 8 -4.46 82.68 -8.43
CA LYS A 8 -4.98 83.12 -9.73
C LYS A 8 -6.45 82.71 -9.93
N VAL A 9 -6.79 81.45 -9.69
CA VAL A 9 -8.17 80.94 -9.84
C VAL A 9 -9.14 81.64 -8.90
N LEU A 10 -8.74 81.90 -7.64
CA LEU A 10 -9.59 82.59 -6.67
C LEU A 10 -9.81 84.07 -7.03
N LYS A 11 -8.78 84.75 -7.58
CA LYS A 11 -8.94 86.12 -8.12
C LYS A 11 -9.89 86.14 -9.31
N GLU A 12 -9.76 85.21 -10.25
CA GLU A 12 -10.66 85.08 -11.41
C GLU A 12 -12.11 84.77 -10.97
N ALA A 13 -12.28 84.06 -9.86
CA ALA A 13 -13.59 83.79 -9.25
C ALA A 13 -14.16 84.95 -8.41
N GLY A 14 -13.46 86.09 -8.32
CA GLY A 14 -13.94 87.30 -7.64
C GLY A 14 -13.70 87.36 -6.12
N VAL A 15 -12.81 86.53 -5.57
CA VAL A 15 -12.39 86.65 -4.17
C VAL A 15 -11.56 87.92 -3.98
N SER A 16 -11.91 88.74 -2.99
CA SER A 16 -11.19 90.01 -2.72
C SER A 16 -9.78 89.76 -2.17
N ASP A 17 -8.85 90.68 -2.47
CA ASP A 17 -7.45 90.59 -2.01
C ASP A 17 -7.35 90.49 -0.48
N GLU A 18 -8.28 91.11 0.25
CA GLU A 18 -8.34 91.10 1.72
C GLU A 18 -8.63 89.70 2.30
N LYS A 19 -9.35 88.84 1.56
CA LYS A 19 -9.68 87.45 1.98
C LYS A 19 -8.84 86.39 1.30
N LEU A 20 -8.09 86.76 0.27
CA LEU A 20 -7.37 85.82 -0.60
C LEU A 20 -6.36 84.99 0.19
N LYS A 21 -5.55 85.65 1.02
CA LYS A 21 -4.48 84.99 1.79
C LYS A 21 -5.04 83.91 2.72
N ASP A 22 -6.04 84.25 3.54
CA ASP A 22 -6.65 83.33 4.49
C ASP A 22 -7.34 82.17 3.77
N THR A 23 -7.99 82.44 2.64
CA THR A 23 -8.65 81.41 1.82
C THR A 23 -7.63 80.41 1.26
N VAL A 24 -6.51 80.90 0.73
CA VAL A 24 -5.42 80.07 0.19
C VAL A 24 -4.75 79.24 1.28
N GLU A 25 -4.50 79.85 2.45
CA GLU A 25 -3.92 79.14 3.60
C GLU A 25 -4.83 78.02 4.10
N ASN A 26 -6.14 78.27 4.19
CA ASN A 26 -7.11 77.24 4.57
C ASN A 26 -7.14 76.08 3.55
N ILE A 27 -7.18 76.38 2.24
CA ILE A 27 -7.17 75.35 1.19
C ILE A 27 -5.89 74.50 1.25
N LEU A 28 -4.73 75.13 1.42
CA LEU A 28 -3.46 74.41 1.53
C LEU A 28 -3.38 73.57 2.81
N ALA A 29 -3.93 74.07 3.93
CA ALA A 29 -3.98 73.34 5.18
C ALA A 29 -4.90 72.12 5.11
N GLU A 30 -6.10 72.26 4.52
CA GLU A 30 -7.01 71.14 4.28
C GLU A 30 -6.41 70.11 3.33
N ASN A 31 -5.87 70.55 2.18
CA ASN A 31 -5.17 69.66 1.25
C ASN A 31 -3.99 68.93 1.91
N GLY A 32 -3.23 69.63 2.77
CA GLY A 32 -2.13 69.03 3.52
C GLY A 32 -2.58 67.92 4.47
N LYS A 33 -3.74 68.09 5.12
CA LYS A 33 -4.36 67.05 5.96
C LYS A 33 -4.79 65.85 5.12
N ASP A 34 -5.43 66.07 3.98
CA ASP A 34 -5.91 65.00 3.10
C ASP A 34 -4.75 64.19 2.49
N ILE A 35 -3.70 64.88 2.04
CA ILE A 35 -2.47 64.22 1.54
C ILE A 35 -1.85 63.36 2.64
N LYS A 36 -1.73 63.89 3.86
CA LYS A 36 -1.17 63.15 4.98
C LYS A 36 -2.03 61.93 5.32
N ALA A 37 -3.36 62.09 5.38
CA ALA A 37 -4.27 60.99 5.63
C ALA A 37 -4.18 59.89 4.55
N ALA A 38 -4.04 60.27 3.28
CA ALA A 38 -3.86 59.33 2.18
C ALA A 38 -2.51 58.58 2.26
N GLN A 39 -1.44 59.28 2.63
CA GLN A 39 -0.11 58.70 2.84
C GLN A 39 -0.11 57.73 4.04
N ASP A 40 -0.67 58.15 5.17
CA ASP A 40 -0.79 57.33 6.38
C ASP A 40 -1.63 56.07 6.12
N LYS A 41 -2.75 56.21 5.41
CA LYS A 41 -3.57 55.06 5.00
C LYS A 41 -2.79 54.11 4.10
N THR A 42 -2.07 54.63 3.10
CA THR A 42 -1.24 53.81 2.20
C THR A 42 -0.14 53.07 2.97
N ALA A 43 0.50 53.74 3.94
CA ALA A 43 1.51 53.12 4.79
C ALA A 43 0.91 52.02 5.67
N GLN A 44 -0.27 52.27 6.26
CA GLN A 44 -0.98 51.29 7.07
C GLN A 44 -1.41 50.06 6.27
N ASP A 45 -1.93 50.25 5.06
CA ASP A 45 -2.38 49.15 4.21
C ASP A 45 -1.19 48.30 3.74
N LYS A 46 -0.06 48.92 3.39
CA LYS A 46 1.20 48.20 3.11
C LYS A 46 1.73 47.44 4.32
N GLN A 47 1.63 48.02 5.52
CA GLN A 47 2.07 47.31 6.73
C GLN A 47 1.22 46.07 6.98
N LYS A 48 -0.11 46.14 6.78
CA LYS A 48 -0.99 44.97 6.89
C LYS A 48 -0.63 43.89 5.88
N GLU A 49 -0.35 44.26 4.62
CA GLU A 49 0.09 43.30 3.60
C GLU A 49 1.40 42.61 3.99
N LEU A 50 2.37 43.35 4.54
CA LEU A 50 3.62 42.79 5.05
C LEU A 50 3.39 41.85 6.23
N ASP A 51 2.57 42.22 7.20
CA ASP A 51 2.26 41.38 8.36
C ASP A 51 1.61 40.05 7.94
N ILE A 52 0.71 40.09 6.94
CA ILE A 52 0.08 38.88 6.37
C ILE A 52 1.12 38.02 5.63
N ALA A 53 2.02 38.64 4.86
CA ALA A 53 3.09 37.93 4.17
C ALA A 53 4.03 37.23 5.15
N ASP A 54 4.45 37.91 6.23
CA ASP A 54 5.31 37.35 7.27
C ASP A 54 4.65 36.18 8.01
N GLN A 55 3.36 36.31 8.33
CA GLN A 55 2.59 35.20 8.91
C GLN A 55 2.53 33.99 7.97
N THR A 56 2.34 34.24 6.67
CA THR A 56 2.31 33.18 5.65
C THR A 56 3.66 32.50 5.51
N ILE A 57 4.75 33.27 5.45
CA ILE A 57 6.12 32.77 5.37
C ILE A 57 6.43 31.90 6.59
N LYS A 58 6.08 32.37 7.80
CA LYS A 58 6.27 31.60 9.03
C LYS A 58 5.51 30.27 8.98
N GLY A 59 4.24 30.29 8.58
CA GLY A 59 3.42 29.08 8.46
C GLY A 59 3.92 28.10 7.39
N LEU A 60 4.47 28.60 6.28
CA LEU A 60 5.11 27.77 5.26
C LEU A 60 6.40 27.14 5.78
N LYS A 61 7.24 27.92 6.47
CA LYS A 61 8.48 27.42 7.05
C LYS A 61 8.21 26.31 8.07
N GLU A 62 7.28 26.51 9.00
CA GLU A 62 6.88 25.48 9.98
C GLU A 62 6.37 24.18 9.33
N LYS A 63 5.77 24.26 8.14
CA LYS A 63 5.36 23.08 7.38
C LYS A 63 6.53 22.39 6.68
N VAL A 64 7.43 23.17 6.08
CA VAL A 64 8.63 22.66 5.39
C VAL A 64 9.60 22.02 6.38
N ASP A 65 9.79 22.62 7.57
CA ASP A 65 10.69 22.11 8.61
C ASP A 65 10.30 20.69 9.07
N LYS A 66 9.03 20.28 8.95
CA LYS A 66 8.59 18.90 9.26
C LYS A 66 9.15 17.85 8.29
N PHE A 67 9.59 18.27 7.12
CA PHE A 67 10.17 17.41 6.09
C PHE A 67 11.67 17.66 5.91
N ASP A 68 12.25 18.59 6.67
CA ASP A 68 13.70 18.82 6.62
C ASP A 68 14.44 17.56 7.12
N GLY A 69 15.46 17.16 6.38
CA GLY A 69 16.18 15.90 6.60
C GLY A 69 15.42 14.62 6.20
N VAL A 70 14.19 14.69 5.67
CA VAL A 70 13.49 13.52 5.12
C VAL A 70 13.98 13.24 3.71
N ASP A 71 14.68 12.12 3.53
CA ASP A 71 15.06 11.62 2.21
C ASP A 71 13.90 10.84 1.59
N VAL A 72 13.04 11.57 0.87
CA VAL A 72 11.83 11.03 0.23
C VAL A 72 12.19 9.99 -0.85
N ASP A 73 13.32 10.16 -1.54
CA ASP A 73 13.73 9.23 -2.59
C ASP A 73 14.24 7.93 -1.99
N LYS A 74 15.01 8.00 -0.90
CA LYS A 74 15.36 6.81 -0.13
C LYS A 74 14.12 6.09 0.40
N LEU A 75 13.14 6.80 0.98
CA LEU A 75 11.92 6.19 1.50
C LEU A 75 11.14 5.44 0.41
N ARG A 76 11.06 6.01 -0.80
CA ARG A 76 10.42 5.35 -1.95
C ARG A 76 11.17 4.10 -2.39
N ASN A 77 12.50 4.16 -2.40
CA ASN A 77 13.32 3.00 -2.75
C ASN A 77 13.19 1.89 -1.69
N ASP A 78 13.29 2.22 -0.41
CA ASP A 78 13.12 1.28 0.70
C ASP A 78 11.74 0.59 0.63
N ALA A 79 10.68 1.36 0.34
CA ALA A 79 9.32 0.80 0.17
C ALA A 79 9.23 -0.18 -1.00
N LYS A 80 9.86 0.13 -2.14
CA LYS A 80 9.92 -0.77 -3.29
C LYS A 80 10.71 -2.03 -2.98
N GLU A 81 11.86 -1.91 -2.32
CA GLU A 81 12.66 -3.07 -1.91
C GLU A 81 11.91 -3.99 -0.95
N TRP A 82 11.11 -3.42 -0.02
CA TRP A 82 10.25 -4.22 0.85
C TRP A 82 9.13 -4.92 0.10
N GLN A 83 8.52 -4.26 -0.88
CA GLN A 83 7.53 -4.88 -1.74
C GLN A 83 8.13 -6.05 -2.54
N ASP A 84 9.29 -5.84 -3.18
CA ASP A 84 9.96 -6.89 -3.96
C ASP A 84 10.34 -8.09 -3.09
N LYS A 85 10.80 -7.86 -1.86
CA LYS A 85 11.10 -8.93 -0.88
C LYS A 85 9.85 -9.67 -0.45
N TYR A 86 8.79 -8.94 -0.12
CA TYR A 86 7.52 -9.53 0.29
C TYR A 86 6.93 -10.43 -0.80
N ASP A 87 6.90 -9.94 -2.05
CA ASP A 87 6.38 -10.71 -3.19
C ASP A 87 7.22 -11.97 -3.45
N ALA A 88 8.54 -11.87 -3.30
CA ALA A 88 9.44 -13.01 -3.42
C ALA A 88 9.21 -14.06 -2.32
N ASP A 89 9.06 -13.63 -1.06
CA ASP A 89 8.82 -14.52 0.08
C ASP A 89 7.46 -15.23 -0.05
N ILE A 90 6.40 -14.50 -0.44
CA ILE A 90 5.08 -15.10 -0.68
C ILE A 90 5.13 -16.10 -1.83
N ALA A 91 5.81 -15.80 -2.93
CA ALA A 91 5.97 -16.73 -4.04
C ALA A 91 6.73 -18.00 -3.62
N ALA A 92 7.78 -17.85 -2.81
CA ALA A 92 8.57 -18.96 -2.30
C ALA A 92 7.73 -19.86 -1.36
N GLU A 93 6.96 -19.27 -0.45
CA GLU A 93 6.12 -20.03 0.49
C GLU A 93 4.97 -20.75 -0.20
N LYS A 94 4.32 -20.10 -1.18
CA LYS A 94 3.28 -20.73 -2.02
C LYS A 94 3.86 -21.92 -2.79
N LYS A 95 5.06 -21.77 -3.37
CA LYS A 95 5.74 -22.86 -4.06
C LYS A 95 6.02 -24.02 -3.11
N LYS A 96 6.63 -23.75 -1.95
CA LYS A 96 6.95 -24.77 -0.94
C LYS A 96 5.71 -25.53 -0.48
N THR A 97 4.61 -24.82 -0.26
CA THR A 97 3.32 -25.42 0.12
C THR A 97 2.76 -26.30 -1.00
N SER A 98 2.80 -25.83 -2.25
CA SER A 98 2.37 -26.61 -3.41
C SER A 98 3.22 -27.87 -3.61
N ASP A 99 4.55 -27.76 -3.49
CA ASP A 99 5.47 -28.88 -3.62
C ASP A 99 5.21 -29.92 -2.52
N LEU A 100 4.98 -29.48 -1.28
CA LEU A 100 4.64 -30.36 -0.16
C LEU A 100 3.29 -31.08 -0.37
N GLN A 101 2.27 -30.37 -0.85
CA GLN A 101 0.98 -30.96 -1.17
C GLN A 101 1.08 -32.03 -2.27
N LYS A 102 1.81 -31.73 -3.36
CA LYS A 102 2.08 -32.70 -4.43
C LYS A 102 2.83 -33.91 -3.92
N GLU A 103 3.82 -33.70 -3.05
CA GLU A 103 4.61 -34.79 -2.47
C GLU A 103 3.72 -35.74 -1.65
N TYR A 104 2.86 -35.20 -0.78
CA TYR A 104 1.92 -36.02 -0.01
C TYR A 104 0.91 -36.75 -0.91
N ALA A 105 0.28 -36.03 -1.85
CA ALA A 105 -0.68 -36.62 -2.78
C ALA A 105 -0.06 -37.74 -3.62
N LEU A 106 1.18 -37.56 -4.08
CA LEU A 106 1.92 -38.58 -4.80
C LEU A 106 2.21 -39.80 -3.92
N LYS A 107 2.71 -39.61 -2.71
CA LYS A 107 3.00 -40.72 -1.79
C LYS A 107 1.75 -41.54 -1.48
N ASP A 108 0.62 -40.88 -1.25
CA ASP A 108 -0.65 -41.56 -0.97
C ASP A 108 -1.18 -42.31 -2.19
N ALA A 109 -1.10 -41.72 -3.38
CA ALA A 109 -1.50 -42.40 -4.60
C ALA A 109 -0.61 -43.61 -4.92
N LEU A 110 0.71 -43.50 -4.69
CA LEU A 110 1.64 -44.63 -4.83
C LEU A 110 1.32 -45.78 -3.87
N ARG A 111 1.01 -45.47 -2.60
CA ARG A 111 0.53 -46.49 -1.63
C ARG A 111 -0.77 -47.14 -2.10
N GLY A 112 -1.69 -46.35 -2.64
CA GLY A 112 -2.95 -46.83 -3.22
C GLY A 112 -2.75 -47.77 -4.41
N GLN A 113 -1.69 -47.58 -5.20
CA GLN A 113 -1.25 -48.48 -6.27
C GLN A 113 -0.40 -49.66 -5.76
N GLY A 114 -0.32 -49.87 -4.44
CA GLY A 114 0.37 -51.00 -3.85
C GLY A 114 1.88 -50.83 -3.66
N ALA A 115 2.45 -49.64 -3.82
CA ALA A 115 3.86 -49.40 -3.50
C ALA A 115 4.11 -49.62 -2.01
N LEU A 116 5.12 -50.42 -1.68
CA LEU A 116 5.53 -50.69 -0.29
C LEU A 116 6.34 -49.54 0.31
N ASP A 117 7.17 -48.90 -0.50
CA ASP A 117 7.99 -47.74 -0.15
C ASP A 117 7.84 -46.66 -1.23
N PRO A 118 6.91 -45.70 -1.06
CA PRO A 118 6.68 -44.62 -2.01
C PRO A 118 7.91 -43.75 -2.24
N ASP A 119 8.71 -43.50 -1.20
CA ASP A 119 9.91 -42.67 -1.31
C ASP A 119 10.97 -43.34 -2.20
N TYR A 120 11.14 -44.66 -2.06
CA TYR A 120 12.02 -45.43 -2.93
C TYR A 120 11.50 -45.53 -4.37
N VAL A 121 10.19 -45.69 -4.57
CA VAL A 121 9.55 -45.66 -5.89
C VAL A 121 9.79 -44.31 -6.58
N MET A 122 9.58 -43.21 -5.86
CA MET A 122 9.87 -41.86 -6.36
C MET A 122 11.34 -41.70 -6.73
N TYR A 123 12.26 -42.12 -5.86
CA TYR A 123 13.71 -42.09 -6.13
C TYR A 123 14.08 -42.87 -7.40
N LYS A 124 13.55 -44.10 -7.55
CA LYS A 124 13.77 -44.93 -8.75
C LYS A 124 13.24 -44.30 -10.02
N HIS A 125 12.13 -43.58 -9.94
CA HIS A 125 11.55 -42.86 -11.08
C HIS A 125 12.23 -41.50 -11.35
N GLY A 126 13.20 -41.09 -10.53
CA GLY A 126 13.96 -39.86 -10.74
C GLY A 126 13.41 -38.64 -9.98
N GLY A 127 12.62 -38.87 -8.93
CA GLY A 127 12.08 -37.84 -8.05
C GLY A 127 10.68 -37.36 -8.43
N ILE A 128 10.13 -36.45 -7.63
CA ILE A 128 8.78 -35.91 -7.77
C ILE A 128 8.56 -35.21 -9.13
N ASP A 129 9.58 -34.53 -9.64
CA ASP A 129 9.53 -33.76 -10.91
C ASP A 129 9.32 -34.63 -12.16
N LYS A 130 9.44 -35.95 -12.04
CA LYS A 130 9.20 -36.90 -13.14
C LYS A 130 7.75 -37.39 -13.20
N PHE A 131 6.96 -37.12 -12.17
CA PHE A 131 5.54 -37.42 -12.16
C PHE A 131 4.72 -36.26 -12.74
N ALA A 132 3.63 -36.60 -13.42
CA ALA A 132 2.68 -35.62 -13.92
C ALA A 132 1.59 -35.35 -12.87
N PHE A 133 1.15 -34.10 -12.80
CA PHE A 133 0.09 -33.66 -11.90
C PHE A 133 -0.98 -32.91 -12.68
N ASP A 134 -2.22 -33.01 -12.22
CA ASP A 134 -3.31 -32.18 -12.71
C ASP A 134 -3.25 -30.74 -12.13
N SER A 135 -4.22 -29.91 -12.51
CA SER A 135 -4.33 -28.52 -12.02
C SER A 135 -4.63 -28.41 -10.53
N GLN A 136 -5.08 -29.49 -9.87
CA GLN A 136 -5.35 -29.53 -8.43
C GLN A 136 -4.17 -30.11 -7.64
N GLY A 137 -3.08 -30.52 -8.31
CA GLY A 137 -1.92 -31.13 -7.68
C GLY A 137 -2.06 -32.63 -7.40
N ASN A 138 -3.07 -33.30 -7.97
CA ASN A 138 -3.18 -34.75 -7.87
C ASN A 138 -2.30 -35.42 -8.93
N PRO A 139 -1.61 -36.52 -8.59
CA PRO A 139 -0.78 -37.24 -9.55
C PRO A 139 -1.65 -37.94 -10.62
N ILE A 140 -1.22 -37.87 -11.87
CA ILE A 140 -1.90 -38.50 -13.02
C ILE A 140 -0.93 -39.41 -13.79
N GLY A 141 -1.48 -40.39 -14.52
CA GLY A 141 -0.67 -41.31 -15.34
C GLY A 141 0.16 -42.32 -14.55
N LEU A 142 -0.10 -42.49 -13.24
CA LEU A 142 0.67 -43.38 -12.37
C LEU A 142 0.69 -44.83 -12.88
N SER A 143 -0.43 -45.36 -13.37
CA SER A 143 -0.49 -46.74 -13.84
C SER A 143 0.49 -47.02 -14.98
N ASP A 144 0.70 -46.08 -15.90
CA ASP A 144 1.62 -46.27 -17.03
C ASP A 144 3.08 -46.15 -16.61
N ILE A 145 3.35 -45.34 -15.58
CA ILE A 145 4.67 -45.25 -14.95
C ILE A 145 4.99 -46.53 -14.16
N LEU A 146 4.03 -47.06 -13.40
CA LEU A 146 4.26 -48.14 -12.45
C LEU A 146 4.24 -49.54 -13.10
N LYS A 147 3.45 -49.78 -14.15
CA LYS A 147 3.40 -51.08 -14.86
C LYS A 147 4.79 -51.67 -15.19
N PRO A 148 5.68 -50.97 -15.94
CA PRO A 148 7.00 -51.52 -16.24
C PRO A 148 7.87 -51.70 -14.99
N MET A 149 7.64 -50.90 -13.95
CA MET A 149 8.39 -50.99 -12.70
C MET A 149 7.94 -52.16 -11.83
N MET A 150 6.65 -52.50 -11.86
CA MET A 150 6.08 -53.69 -11.23
C MET A 150 6.64 -54.96 -11.88
N GLU A 151 6.79 -54.98 -13.20
CA GLU A 151 7.40 -56.10 -13.94
C GLU A 151 8.91 -56.23 -13.65
N ALA A 152 9.64 -55.12 -13.66
CA ALA A 152 11.09 -55.12 -13.45
C ALA A 152 11.50 -55.30 -11.97
N SER A 153 10.65 -54.90 -11.02
CA SER A 153 10.96 -54.89 -9.59
C SER A 153 9.70 -55.17 -8.75
N PRO A 154 9.13 -56.39 -8.84
CA PRO A 154 7.89 -56.75 -8.17
C PRO A 154 7.99 -56.69 -6.64
N ALA A 155 9.20 -56.82 -6.08
CA ALA A 155 9.45 -56.72 -4.65
C ALA A 155 9.17 -55.32 -4.06
N LEU A 156 9.02 -54.27 -4.89
CA LEU A 156 8.67 -52.92 -4.44
C LEU A 156 7.16 -52.72 -4.24
N PHE A 157 6.36 -53.71 -4.63
CA PHE A 157 4.91 -53.64 -4.63
C PHE A 157 4.32 -54.80 -3.83
N LYS A 158 3.13 -54.60 -3.28
CA LYS A 158 2.34 -55.67 -2.67
C LYS A 158 2.08 -56.75 -3.72
N LYS A 159 2.22 -58.02 -3.32
CA LYS A 159 1.83 -59.16 -4.16
C LYS A 159 0.31 -59.27 -4.15
N ASP A 160 -0.28 -59.46 -5.33
CA ASP A 160 -1.67 -59.90 -5.49
C ASP A 160 -1.79 -61.37 -5.08
N ASP A 161 -1.55 -61.65 -3.80
CA ASP A 161 -1.95 -62.90 -3.19
C ASP A 161 -3.38 -62.64 -2.71
N GLY A 162 -4.37 -63.21 -3.42
CA GLY A 162 -5.80 -63.02 -3.18
C GLY A 162 -6.27 -63.51 -1.81
N ASP A 163 -5.92 -62.77 -0.76
CA ASP A 163 -6.32 -62.94 0.61
C ASP A 163 -6.94 -61.62 1.11
N ASP A 164 -8.28 -61.60 1.17
CA ASP A 164 -9.07 -60.67 1.97
C ASP A 164 -8.74 -60.92 3.46
N GLY A 165 -7.56 -60.46 3.90
CA GLY A 165 -6.97 -61.02 5.11
C GLY A 165 -6.04 -60.14 5.93
N VAL A 166 -6.00 -58.83 5.73
CA VAL A 166 -5.58 -57.91 6.80
C VAL A 166 -6.55 -56.74 6.82
N THR A 167 -7.43 -56.75 7.82
CA THR A 167 -7.97 -55.54 8.43
C THR A 167 -6.80 -54.69 8.92
N GLY A 168 -6.12 -54.01 8.00
CA GLY A 168 -5.33 -52.83 8.27
C GLY A 168 -6.34 -51.72 8.44
N GLY A 169 -7.09 -51.81 9.55
CA GLY A 169 -8.04 -50.80 9.96
C GLY A 169 -7.34 -49.47 9.82
N ALA A 170 -7.98 -48.57 9.09
CA ALA A 170 -7.63 -47.17 8.98
C ALA A 170 -7.02 -46.73 10.32
N GLY A 171 -5.69 -46.56 10.33
CA GLY A 171 -5.04 -45.68 11.28
C GLY A 171 -5.54 -44.30 10.94
N GLY A 172 -6.78 -44.01 11.36
CA GLY A 172 -7.27 -42.67 11.44
C GLY A 172 -6.28 -41.95 12.33
N PHE A 173 -5.40 -41.18 11.70
CA PHE A 173 -4.77 -40.07 12.37
C PHE A 173 -5.93 -39.16 12.75
N SER A 174 -6.51 -39.39 13.94
CA SER A 174 -7.13 -38.33 14.69
C SER A 174 -5.98 -37.41 15.07
N SER A 175 -5.68 -36.43 14.21
CA SER A 175 -5.04 -35.22 14.71
C SER A 175 -6.05 -34.67 15.71
N GLY A 176 -5.83 -34.93 16.99
CA GLY A 176 -6.68 -34.47 18.10
C GLY A 176 -6.71 -32.95 18.26
N GLY A 177 -6.59 -32.18 17.17
CA GLY A 177 -7.04 -30.82 17.05
C GLY A 177 -8.48 -30.85 16.56
N ASN A 178 -9.43 -30.66 17.48
CA ASN A 178 -10.75 -30.16 17.17
C ASN A 178 -10.58 -28.80 16.47
N HIS A 179 -10.49 -28.79 15.14
CA HIS A 179 -10.71 -27.59 14.35
C HIS A 179 -12.21 -27.34 14.41
N GLY A 180 -12.60 -26.47 15.34
CA GLY A 180 -13.98 -26.08 15.54
C GLY A 180 -14.60 -25.70 14.20
N GLY A 181 -15.79 -26.23 13.94
CA GLY A 181 -16.62 -25.88 12.80
C GLY A 181 -17.10 -24.43 12.84
N GLY A 182 -16.17 -23.50 12.72
CA GLY A 182 -16.41 -22.17 12.19
C GLY A 182 -15.96 -22.20 10.74
N ALA A 183 -16.84 -21.81 9.82
CA ALA A 183 -16.43 -21.46 8.48
C ALA A 183 -15.48 -20.24 8.56
N GLU A 184 -14.20 -20.47 8.80
CA GLU A 184 -13.18 -19.46 8.53
C GLU A 184 -12.94 -19.49 7.00
N PRO A 185 -13.25 -18.38 6.30
CA PRO A 185 -13.02 -18.31 4.87
C PRO A 185 -11.52 -18.37 4.60
N ASP A 186 -11.16 -19.05 3.51
CA ASP A 186 -9.80 -19.22 3.00
C ASP A 186 -9.20 -17.84 2.70
N LEU A 187 -8.42 -17.30 3.64
CA LEU A 187 -7.90 -15.93 3.62
C LEU A 187 -7.02 -15.65 2.41
N ASP A 188 -6.42 -16.69 1.83
CA ASP A 188 -5.57 -16.63 0.63
C ASP A 188 -6.36 -16.39 -0.67
N LYS A 189 -7.69 -16.46 -0.62
CA LYS A 189 -8.59 -16.21 -1.76
C LYS A 189 -9.30 -14.87 -1.71
N LEU A 190 -9.12 -14.08 -0.64
CA LEU A 190 -9.70 -12.75 -0.53
C LEU A 190 -8.81 -11.74 -1.26
N SER A 191 -9.42 -10.77 -1.91
CA SER A 191 -8.70 -9.58 -2.37
C SER A 191 -8.20 -8.77 -1.16
N ASP A 192 -7.16 -7.95 -1.36
CA ASP A 192 -6.56 -7.13 -0.29
C ASP A 192 -7.62 -6.28 0.44
N GLU A 193 -8.58 -5.70 -0.30
CA GLU A 193 -9.70 -4.94 0.27
C GLU A 193 -10.59 -5.79 1.19
N GLU A 194 -10.86 -7.04 0.80
CA GLU A 194 -11.70 -7.94 1.58
C GLU A 194 -10.97 -8.48 2.83
N TYR A 195 -9.64 -8.62 2.75
CA TYR A 195 -8.80 -8.99 3.87
C TYR A 195 -8.80 -7.91 4.97
N TYR A 196 -8.54 -6.65 4.60
CA TYR A 196 -8.50 -5.53 5.56
C TYR A 196 -9.86 -5.27 6.22
N LYS A 197 -10.95 -5.31 5.44
CA LYS A 197 -12.31 -5.12 5.97
C LYS A 197 -12.68 -6.16 7.04
N ARG A 198 -12.11 -7.37 6.93
CA ARG A 198 -12.39 -8.47 7.87
C ARG A 198 -11.55 -8.41 9.14
N LEU A 199 -10.33 -7.85 9.08
CA LEU A 199 -9.56 -7.52 10.28
C LEU A 199 -10.30 -6.49 11.15
N GLU A 200 -10.85 -5.44 10.54
CA GLU A 200 -11.64 -4.41 11.24
C GLU A 200 -12.96 -4.94 11.86
N GLU A 201 -13.52 -6.03 11.32
CA GLU A 201 -14.68 -6.73 11.89
C GLU A 201 -14.29 -7.63 13.07
N LYS A 202 -13.08 -8.20 13.06
CA LYS A 202 -12.59 -9.09 14.13
C LYS A 202 -12.18 -8.30 15.38
N GLU A 203 -11.69 -7.06 15.22
CA GLU A 203 -11.35 -6.16 16.33
C GLU A 203 -12.57 -5.53 17.04
N ARG A 204 -13.78 -5.68 16.47
CA ARG A 204 -15.03 -5.15 17.03
C ARG A 204 -15.88 -6.19 17.81
N LYS A 205 -15.32 -7.35 18.13
CA LYS A 205 -15.92 -8.37 19.01
C LYS A 205 -15.06 -8.59 20.25
#